data_AF-A0A182EMR6-F1
#
_entry.id   AF-A0A182EMR6-F1
#
_cell.length_a   1.000
_cell.length_b   1.000
_cell.length_c   1.000
_cell.angle_alpha   90.00
_cell.angle_beta   90.00
_cell.angle_gamma   90.00
#
_symmetry.space_group_name_H-M   'P 1'
#
loop_
_entity.id
_entity.type
_entity.pdbx_description
1 polymer ?
#
loop_
_entity_poly.entity_id
_entity_poly.type
_entity_poly.pdbx_seq_one_letter_code
_entity_poly.pdbx_strand_id
1 'polypeptide(L)'
;MLTEVHGDDHSYSYRGDDLSQTEMTTWIAINILLLIVTVSADFYSSLASLKAIIGAEKDIPIIINGYVEKELQRLDYLKKLGQEVEGHNDKAIRDGEKAIGHPINAFLLIKGMIADWNKVIKIMRSNSAEDLIRNMTHQRTIRCTSYPTEEDLSGAAIGLLRLQDTYKLNTKDIADGKILNSQIRTVALTAGDCFDIGRAAYNEYDYCHTIMWMQEARERAEKEAIPTANLEDILEYLAFSLYKKGNLKRALLLTDELYHMNPNHPRAKDNVREYEYLLEEDGVQRIDMRRDIPPINNVRNENYLDEGVWLTYEALCRQEASVVSALLPCV
;
A
#
# COMPACT_ATOMS: atom_id res chain seq x y z
N MET A 1 -0.78 83.33 -17.01
CA MET A 1 0.16 82.27 -16.54
C MET A 1 -0.48 80.94 -16.93
N LEU A 2 -0.26 80.53 -18.18
CA LEU A 2 -0.73 79.27 -18.76
C LEU A 2 0.52 78.67 -19.42
N THR A 3 0.98 77.55 -18.87
CA THR A 3 2.11 76.78 -19.41
C THR A 3 1.55 75.57 -20.15
N GLU A 4 1.67 75.58 -21.47
CA GLU A 4 1.66 74.38 -22.30
C GLU A 4 2.99 73.64 -22.12
N VAL A 5 2.93 72.32 -21.93
CA VAL A 5 4.10 71.42 -22.04
C VAL A 5 3.74 70.33 -23.05
N HIS A 6 4.52 70.31 -24.12
CA HIS A 6 4.50 69.35 -25.23
C HIS A 6 4.89 67.93 -24.78
N GLY A 7 4.30 66.94 -25.45
CA GLY A 7 4.54 65.52 -25.24
C GLY A 7 5.83 64.96 -25.84
N ASP A 8 6.18 63.77 -25.40
CA ASP A 8 7.13 62.86 -26.05
C ASP A 8 6.51 61.45 -26.07
N ASP A 9 6.24 60.97 -27.29
CA ASP A 9 5.84 59.60 -27.61
C ASP A 9 7.08 58.70 -27.64
N HIS A 10 7.15 57.70 -26.75
CA HIS A 10 8.06 56.57 -26.90
C HIS A 10 7.28 55.32 -27.31
N SER A 11 7.26 55.05 -28.62
CA SER A 11 6.83 53.80 -29.22
C SER A 11 7.85 52.68 -28.92
N TYR A 12 7.47 51.70 -28.10
CA TYR A 12 8.18 50.43 -28.00
C TYR A 12 7.76 49.53 -29.18
N SER A 13 8.69 49.30 -30.11
CA SER A 13 8.55 48.33 -31.19
C SER A 13 8.67 46.92 -30.62
N TYR A 14 7.56 46.19 -30.51
CA TYR A 14 7.57 44.74 -30.37
C TYR A 14 7.83 44.13 -31.75
N ARG A 15 9.05 43.64 -31.97
CA ARG A 15 9.40 42.80 -33.11
C ARG A 15 8.92 41.38 -32.78
N GLY A 16 7.74 41.02 -33.29
CA GLY A 16 7.27 39.63 -33.28
C GLY A 16 8.02 38.85 -34.35
N ASP A 17 8.86 37.91 -33.93
CA ASP A 17 9.42 36.90 -34.83
C ASP A 17 8.32 35.86 -35.10
N ASP A 18 7.69 35.94 -36.27
CA ASP A 18 6.75 34.92 -36.76
C ASP A 18 7.53 33.64 -37.10
N LEU A 19 7.52 32.67 -36.19
CA LEU A 19 8.04 31.31 -36.41
C LEU A 19 7.32 30.68 -37.60
N SER A 20 8.09 30.18 -38.58
CA SER A 20 7.52 29.54 -39.78
C SER A 20 6.75 28.27 -39.41
N GLN A 21 5.64 27.99 -40.10
CA GLN A 21 4.78 26.82 -39.83
C GLN A 21 5.54 25.48 -39.96
N THR A 22 6.62 25.45 -40.74
CA THR A 22 7.56 24.33 -40.85
C THR A 22 8.44 24.14 -39.61
N GLU A 23 8.84 25.21 -38.94
CA GLU A 23 9.57 25.11 -37.67
C GLU A 23 8.63 24.69 -36.53
N MET A 24 7.40 25.18 -36.50
CA MET A 24 6.41 24.77 -35.50
C MET A 24 6.09 23.27 -35.61
N THR A 25 5.95 22.73 -36.83
CA THR A 25 5.68 21.30 -37.05
C THR A 25 6.87 20.40 -36.75
N THR A 26 8.10 20.84 -37.01
CA THR A 26 9.31 20.08 -36.60
C THR A 26 9.50 20.09 -35.10
N TRP A 27 9.25 21.20 -34.41
CA TRP A 27 9.25 21.25 -32.94
C TRP A 27 8.21 20.33 -32.32
N ILE A 28 6.99 20.28 -32.87
CA ILE A 28 5.96 19.34 -32.42
C ILE A 28 6.40 17.89 -32.65
N ALA A 29 6.95 17.57 -33.82
CA ALA A 29 7.43 16.22 -34.12
C ALA A 29 8.60 15.78 -33.21
N ILE A 30 9.52 16.69 -32.89
CA ILE A 30 10.62 16.44 -31.95
C ILE A 30 10.08 16.21 -30.54
N ASN A 31 9.12 17.02 -30.08
CA ASN A 31 8.48 16.82 -28.76
C ASN A 31 7.71 15.50 -28.70
N ILE A 32 6.98 15.12 -29.75
CA ILE A 32 6.30 13.82 -29.83
C ILE A 32 7.32 12.68 -29.79
N LEU A 33 8.42 12.79 -30.54
CA LEU A 33 9.48 11.77 -30.55
C LEU A 33 10.14 11.64 -29.16
N LEU A 34 10.41 12.76 -28.49
CA LEU A 34 10.94 12.78 -27.13
C LEU A 34 9.98 12.10 -26.15
N LEU A 35 8.67 12.39 -26.23
CA LEU A 35 7.64 11.74 -25.41
C LEU A 35 7.56 10.22 -25.66
N ILE A 36 7.70 9.78 -26.91
CA ILE A 36 7.70 8.34 -27.25
C ILE A 36 8.94 7.66 -26.65
N VAL A 37 10.10 8.30 -26.71
CA VAL A 37 11.34 7.76 -26.13
C VAL A 37 11.24 7.69 -24.61
N THR A 38 10.70 8.70 -23.93
CA THR A 38 10.53 8.69 -22.47
C THR A 38 9.55 7.60 -22.02
N VAL A 39 8.37 7.50 -22.64
CA VAL A 39 7.38 6.46 -22.33
C VAL A 39 7.93 5.05 -22.56
N SER A 40 8.69 4.87 -23.64
CA SER A 40 9.34 3.59 -23.92
C SER A 40 10.40 3.26 -22.86
N ALA A 41 11.23 4.24 -22.48
CA ALA A 41 12.24 4.06 -21.43
C ALA A 41 11.60 3.67 -20.09
N ASP A 42 10.49 4.30 -19.71
CA ASP A 42 9.75 3.99 -18.48
C ASP A 42 9.13 2.59 -18.51
N PHE A 43 8.61 2.15 -19.66
CA PHE A 43 8.10 0.78 -19.85
C PHE A 43 9.21 -0.27 -19.72
N TYR A 44 10.36 -0.06 -20.38
CA TYR A 44 11.49 -0.99 -20.26
C TYR A 44 12.09 -0.99 -18.85
N SER A 45 12.14 0.17 -18.19
CA SER A 45 12.57 0.31 -16.81
C SER A 45 11.65 -0.46 -15.85
N SER A 46 10.33 -0.27 -15.95
CA SER A 46 9.35 -0.99 -15.11
C SER A 46 9.37 -2.50 -15.35
N LEU A 47 9.52 -2.97 -16.59
CA LEU A 47 9.66 -4.41 -16.88
C LEU A 47 10.97 -4.99 -16.31
N ALA A 48 12.07 -4.25 -16.38
CA ALA A 48 13.34 -4.65 -15.76
C ALA A 48 13.19 -4.71 -14.22
N SER A 49 12.51 -3.74 -13.62
CA SER A 49 12.19 -3.72 -12.19
C SER A 49 11.32 -4.90 -11.78
N LEU A 50 10.27 -5.24 -12.53
CA LEU A 50 9.43 -6.42 -12.25
C LEU A 50 10.22 -7.73 -12.33
N LYS A 51 11.12 -7.86 -13.33
CA LYS A 51 12.01 -9.03 -13.41
C LYS A 51 13.01 -9.08 -12.25
N ALA A 52 13.51 -7.94 -11.80
CA ALA A 52 14.36 -7.83 -10.63
C ALA A 52 13.63 -8.24 -9.35
N ILE A 53 12.36 -7.85 -9.19
CA ILE A 53 11.50 -8.24 -8.06
C ILE A 53 11.29 -9.76 -8.01
N ILE A 54 10.97 -10.39 -9.15
CA ILE A 54 10.84 -11.86 -9.24
C ILE A 54 12.17 -12.55 -8.88
N GLY A 55 13.29 -11.95 -9.26
CA GLY A 55 14.62 -12.42 -8.83
C GLY A 55 14.81 -12.34 -7.32
N ALA A 56 14.43 -11.21 -6.72
CA ALA A 56 14.53 -10.98 -5.28
C ALA A 56 13.58 -11.87 -4.46
N GLU A 57 12.41 -12.22 -4.99
CA GLU A 57 11.48 -13.17 -4.36
C GLU A 57 12.14 -14.53 -4.13
N LYS A 58 12.95 -15.00 -5.08
CA LYS A 58 13.69 -16.27 -4.96
C LYS A 58 14.76 -16.26 -3.87
N ASP A 59 15.22 -15.08 -3.45
CA ASP A 59 16.20 -14.95 -2.37
C ASP A 59 15.54 -15.12 -0.99
N ILE A 60 14.23 -14.86 -0.83
CA ILE A 60 13.53 -14.94 0.48
C ILE A 60 13.65 -16.34 1.11
N PRO A 61 13.32 -17.45 0.42
CA PRO A 61 13.44 -18.79 1.01
C PRO A 61 14.89 -19.14 1.37
N ILE A 62 15.86 -18.67 0.59
CA ILE A 62 17.29 -18.90 0.86
C ILE A 62 17.69 -18.23 2.18
N ILE A 63 17.21 -17.01 2.42
CA ILE A 63 17.45 -16.27 3.66
C ILE A 63 16.83 -16.98 4.85
N ILE A 64 15.55 -17.35 4.74
CA ILE A 64 14.81 -18.04 5.80
C ILE A 64 15.53 -19.35 6.15
N ASN A 65 15.84 -20.18 5.15
CA ASN A 65 16.49 -21.46 5.38
C ASN A 65 17.90 -21.29 5.97
N GLY A 66 18.68 -20.31 5.49
CA GLY A 66 20.00 -20.01 6.04
C GLY A 66 19.95 -19.50 7.48
N TYR A 67 18.94 -18.72 7.86
CA TYR A 67 18.72 -18.30 9.24
C TYR A 67 18.31 -19.47 10.13
N VAL A 68 17.33 -20.27 9.68
CA VAL A 68 16.85 -21.46 10.40
C VAL A 68 17.99 -22.45 10.64
N GLU A 69 18.82 -22.71 9.63
CA GLU A 69 19.97 -23.63 9.78
C GLU A 69 20.94 -23.16 10.87
N LYS A 70 21.31 -21.87 10.87
CA LYS A 70 22.20 -21.30 11.89
C LYS A 70 21.58 -21.32 13.28
N GLU A 71 20.28 -21.05 13.39
CA GLU A 71 19.56 -21.13 14.66
C GLU A 71 19.48 -22.57 15.18
N LEU A 72 19.22 -23.55 14.30
CA LEU A 72 19.23 -24.97 14.66
C LEU A 72 20.61 -25.41 15.15
N GLN A 73 21.69 -24.98 14.48
CA GLN A 73 23.06 -25.26 14.95
C GLN A 73 23.31 -24.65 16.34
N ARG A 74 22.88 -23.41 16.58
CA ARG A 74 23.00 -22.74 17.88
C ARG A 74 22.22 -23.48 18.97
N LEU A 75 21.01 -23.94 18.66
CA LEU A 75 20.18 -24.74 19.57
C LEU A 75 20.82 -26.10 19.86
N ASP A 76 21.44 -26.76 18.87
CA ASP A 76 22.18 -28.01 19.07
C ASP A 76 23.39 -27.81 20.00
N TYR A 77 24.15 -26.72 19.83
CA TYR A 77 25.23 -26.36 20.76
C TYR A 77 24.73 -26.14 22.19
N LEU A 78 23.61 -25.44 22.37
CA LEU A 78 23.01 -25.24 23.70
C LEU A 78 22.54 -26.57 24.31
N LYS A 79 21.97 -27.46 23.51
CA LYS A 79 21.55 -28.78 23.96
C LYS A 79 22.73 -29.63 24.45
N LYS A 80 23.83 -29.67 23.68
CA LYS A 80 25.07 -30.35 24.08
C LYS A 80 25.66 -29.74 25.35
N LEU A 81 25.70 -28.41 25.45
CA LEU A 81 26.17 -27.73 26.66
C LEU A 81 25.31 -28.07 27.89
N GLY A 82 23.99 -28.16 27.73
CA GLY A 82 23.08 -28.59 28.79
C GLY A 82 23.41 -29.99 29.31
N GLN A 83 23.66 -30.94 28.40
CA GLN A 83 24.06 -32.31 28.75
C GLN A 83 25.42 -32.38 29.45
N GLU A 84 26.40 -31.56 29.03
CA GLU A 84 27.71 -31.45 29.69
C GLU A 84 27.57 -30.92 31.12
N VAL A 85 26.80 -29.86 31.33
CA VAL A 85 26.57 -29.25 32.65
C VAL A 85 25.82 -30.21 33.56
N GLU A 86 24.80 -30.91 33.05
CA GLU A 86 24.07 -31.94 33.80
C GLU A 86 25.02 -33.06 34.26
N GLY A 87 25.87 -33.57 33.37
CA GLY A 87 26.86 -34.59 33.71
C GLY A 87 27.91 -34.14 34.74
N HIS A 88 28.30 -32.86 34.74
CA HIS A 88 29.17 -32.29 35.78
C HIS A 88 28.45 -32.16 37.12
N ASN A 89 27.20 -31.68 37.12
CA ASN A 89 26.38 -31.60 38.33
C ASN A 89 26.15 -32.97 38.95
N ASP A 90 25.83 -33.99 38.16
CA ASP A 90 25.63 -35.35 38.64
C ASP A 90 26.87 -35.94 39.32
N LYS A 91 28.07 -35.63 38.80
CA LYS A 91 29.35 -36.00 39.45
C LYS A 91 29.52 -35.27 40.77
N ALA A 92 29.30 -33.95 40.79
CA ALA A 92 29.42 -33.14 42.00
C ALA A 92 28.41 -33.55 43.10
N ILE A 93 27.18 -33.94 42.72
CA ILE A 93 26.15 -34.44 43.64
C ILE A 93 26.56 -35.81 44.22
N ARG A 94 27.13 -36.71 43.41
CA ARG A 94 27.63 -38.02 43.87
C ARG A 94 28.80 -37.94 44.84
N ASP A 95 29.69 -36.96 44.67
CA ASP A 95 30.84 -36.75 45.55
C ASP A 95 30.45 -36.16 46.94
N GLY A 96 29.21 -35.68 47.07
CA GLY A 96 28.52 -35.39 48.34
C GLY A 96 28.99 -34.14 49.11
N GLU A 97 28.30 -33.83 50.22
CA GLU A 97 28.58 -32.68 51.11
C GLU A 97 30.02 -32.63 51.63
N LYS A 98 30.69 -33.79 51.77
CA LYS A 98 32.10 -33.86 52.21
C LYS A 98 33.07 -33.21 51.23
N ALA A 99 32.78 -33.24 49.93
CA ALA A 99 33.60 -32.55 48.92
C ALA A 99 33.42 -31.03 49.00
N ILE A 100 32.23 -30.55 49.34
CA ILE A 100 31.88 -29.12 49.47
C ILE A 100 32.49 -28.49 50.73
N GLY A 101 32.68 -29.29 51.79
CA GLY A 101 33.35 -28.84 53.02
C GLY A 101 34.83 -28.45 52.84
N HIS A 102 35.46 -28.81 51.71
CA HIS A 102 36.83 -28.44 51.41
C HIS A 102 36.89 -27.09 50.64
N PRO A 103 37.51 -26.04 51.18
CA PRO A 103 37.49 -24.70 50.57
C PRO A 103 37.96 -24.63 49.11
N ILE A 104 38.94 -25.47 48.71
CA ILE A 104 39.41 -25.53 47.31
C ILE A 104 38.32 -26.09 46.38
N ASN A 105 37.56 -27.08 46.82
CA ASN A 105 36.51 -27.70 46.00
C ASN A 105 35.31 -26.76 45.86
N ALA A 106 34.95 -26.06 46.93
CA ALA A 106 33.92 -25.01 46.89
C ALA A 106 34.30 -23.87 45.92
N PHE A 107 35.57 -23.41 45.95
CA PHE A 107 36.07 -22.43 44.99
C PHE A 107 36.00 -22.92 43.54
N LEU A 108 36.42 -24.15 43.26
CA LEU A 108 36.38 -24.74 41.92
C LEU A 108 34.95 -24.88 41.39
N LEU A 109 34.00 -25.25 42.25
CA LEU A 109 32.58 -25.35 41.90
C LEU A 109 31.98 -23.99 41.54
N ILE A 110 32.20 -22.97 42.37
CA ILE A 110 31.72 -21.60 42.09
C ILE A 110 32.35 -21.06 40.79
N LYS A 111 33.65 -21.26 40.60
CA LYS A 111 34.36 -20.86 39.37
C LYS A 111 33.78 -21.55 38.14
N GLY A 112 33.48 -22.85 38.23
CA GLY A 112 32.86 -23.64 37.17
C GLY A 112 31.47 -23.11 36.81
N MET A 113 30.61 -22.91 37.81
CA MET A 113 29.25 -22.36 37.61
C MET A 113 29.28 -20.99 36.92
N ILE A 114 30.17 -20.09 37.35
CA ILE A 114 30.31 -18.77 36.72
C ILE A 114 30.75 -18.91 35.25
N ALA A 115 31.70 -19.80 34.97
CA ALA A 115 32.18 -20.03 33.61
C ALA A 115 31.10 -20.63 32.70
N ASP A 116 30.40 -21.66 33.17
CA ASP A 116 29.31 -22.33 32.43
C ASP A 116 28.16 -21.36 32.19
N TRP A 117 27.76 -20.58 33.20
CA TRP A 117 26.71 -19.58 33.06
C TRP A 117 27.06 -18.48 32.06
N ASN A 118 28.29 -17.95 32.12
CA ASN A 118 28.76 -16.97 31.15
C ASN A 118 28.79 -17.53 29.72
N LYS A 119 29.15 -18.82 29.56
CA LYS A 119 29.14 -19.51 28.26
C LYS A 119 27.70 -19.64 27.73
N VAL A 120 26.74 -20.01 28.58
CA VAL A 120 25.31 -20.07 28.23
C VAL A 120 24.81 -18.69 27.77
N ILE A 121 25.05 -17.63 28.54
CA ILE A 121 24.64 -16.26 28.20
C ILE A 121 25.22 -15.85 26.85
N LYS A 122 26.51 -16.12 26.62
CA LYS A 122 27.19 -15.78 25.36
C LYS A 122 26.52 -16.43 24.15
N ILE A 123 26.21 -17.72 24.23
CA ILE A 123 25.60 -18.47 23.12
C ILE A 123 24.14 -18.06 22.91
N MET A 124 23.37 -17.88 23.98
CA MET A 124 21.97 -17.42 23.88
C MET A 124 21.86 -16.04 23.24
N ARG A 125 22.83 -15.15 23.50
CA ARG A 125 22.87 -13.80 22.92
C ARG A 125 23.49 -13.75 21.52
N SER A 126 24.26 -14.74 21.10
CA SER A 126 24.87 -14.77 19.76
C SER A 126 23.86 -15.22 18.70
N ASN A 127 22.84 -14.40 18.41
CA ASN A 127 22.01 -14.61 17.24
C ASN A 127 22.81 -14.22 15.97
N SER A 128 22.46 -14.79 14.82
CA SER A 128 23.10 -14.49 13.54
C SER A 128 22.23 -13.66 12.61
N ALA A 129 21.13 -13.10 13.14
CA ALA A 129 20.13 -12.39 12.36
C ALA A 129 20.72 -11.15 11.71
N GLU A 130 21.42 -10.31 12.48
CA GLU A 130 22.03 -9.06 11.98
C GLU A 130 23.07 -9.32 10.89
N ASP A 131 23.92 -10.34 11.06
CA ASP A 131 24.95 -10.68 10.08
C ASP A 131 24.34 -11.17 8.76
N LEU A 132 23.28 -11.98 8.84
CA LEU A 132 22.54 -12.44 7.66
C LEU A 132 21.82 -11.30 6.95
N ILE A 133 21.12 -10.44 7.71
CA ILE A 133 20.45 -9.25 7.16
C ILE A 133 21.48 -8.35 6.48
N ARG A 134 22.61 -8.05 7.14
CA ARG A 134 23.66 -7.19 6.59
C ARG A 134 24.27 -7.75 5.31
N ASN A 135 24.61 -9.05 5.29
CA ASN A 135 25.17 -9.70 4.10
C ASN A 135 24.17 -9.64 2.93
N MET A 136 22.89 -9.87 3.20
CA MET A 136 21.84 -9.82 2.19
C MET A 136 21.60 -8.41 1.67
N THR A 137 21.51 -7.42 2.55
CA THR A 137 21.42 -6.01 2.16
C THR A 137 22.60 -5.62 1.27
N HIS A 138 23.81 -6.07 1.60
CA HIS A 138 25.00 -5.81 0.77
C HIS A 138 24.93 -6.48 -0.61
N GLN A 139 24.53 -7.76 -0.68
CA GLN A 139 24.35 -8.46 -1.95
C GLN A 139 23.28 -7.80 -2.83
N ARG A 140 22.23 -7.25 -2.23
CA ARG A 140 21.16 -6.52 -2.91
C ARG A 140 21.64 -5.19 -3.48
N THR A 141 22.43 -4.43 -2.72
CA THR A 141 23.05 -3.18 -3.21
C THR A 141 23.93 -3.46 -4.43
N ILE A 142 24.69 -4.55 -4.41
CA ILE A 142 25.53 -4.95 -5.56
C ILE A 142 24.69 -5.33 -6.78
N ARG A 143 23.53 -5.97 -6.58
CA ARG A 143 22.62 -6.40 -7.65
C ARG A 143 21.65 -5.30 -8.12
N CYS A 144 21.68 -4.11 -7.52
CA CYS A 144 20.71 -3.03 -7.75
C CYS A 144 19.24 -3.49 -7.65
N THR A 145 18.96 -4.48 -6.78
CA THR A 145 17.63 -5.02 -6.57
C THR A 145 17.13 -4.64 -5.18
N SER A 146 16.17 -3.71 -5.10
CA SER A 146 15.43 -3.40 -3.88
C SER A 146 14.16 -4.25 -3.80
N TYR A 147 13.72 -4.56 -2.57
CA TYR A 147 12.36 -5.08 -2.38
C TYR A 147 11.35 -3.96 -2.57
N PRO A 148 10.15 -4.28 -3.11
CA PRO A 148 9.06 -3.32 -3.13
C PRO A 148 8.79 -2.76 -1.74
N THR A 149 8.44 -1.49 -1.71
CA THR A 149 8.01 -0.75 -0.54
C THR A 149 6.49 -0.58 -0.55
N GLU A 150 5.93 -0.05 0.53
CA GLU A 150 4.52 0.34 0.59
C GLU A 150 4.15 1.36 -0.50
N GLU A 151 5.10 2.20 -0.93
CA GLU A 151 4.89 3.15 -2.02
C GLU A 151 4.71 2.43 -3.36
N ASP A 152 5.52 1.39 -3.62
CA ASP A 152 5.40 0.58 -4.84
C ASP A 152 4.05 -0.17 -4.87
N LEU A 153 3.60 -0.68 -3.72
CA LEU A 153 2.29 -1.33 -3.59
C LEU A 153 1.15 -0.33 -3.84
N SER A 154 1.22 0.86 -3.23
CA SER A 154 0.24 1.93 -3.47
C SER A 154 0.23 2.35 -4.94
N GLY A 155 1.40 2.53 -5.57
CA GLY A 155 1.52 2.86 -6.99
C GLY A 155 0.90 1.77 -7.89
N ALA A 156 1.11 0.50 -7.56
CA ALA A 156 0.48 -0.61 -8.27
C ALA A 156 -1.06 -0.60 -8.12
N ALA A 157 -1.57 -0.32 -6.91
CA ALA A 157 -3.00 -0.18 -6.66
C ALA A 157 -3.60 0.99 -7.45
N ILE A 158 -2.95 2.16 -7.47
CA ILE A 158 -3.38 3.32 -8.29
C ILE A 158 -3.36 2.97 -9.78
N GLY A 159 -2.34 2.24 -10.25
CA GLY A 159 -2.30 1.72 -11.62
C GLY A 159 -3.50 0.83 -11.96
N LEU A 160 -3.90 -0.05 -11.03
CA LEU A 160 -5.07 -0.91 -11.18
C LEU A 160 -6.38 -0.10 -11.21
N LEU A 161 -6.53 0.90 -10.35
CA LEU A 161 -7.69 1.80 -10.35
C LEU A 161 -7.81 2.58 -11.66
N ARG A 162 -6.69 3.06 -12.22
CA ARG A 162 -6.67 3.71 -13.53
C ARG A 162 -7.16 2.78 -14.64
N LEU A 163 -6.76 1.51 -14.62
CA LEU A 163 -7.27 0.51 -15.56
C LEU A 163 -8.75 0.25 -15.35
N GLN A 164 -9.18 0.17 -14.09
CA GLN A 164 -10.59 0.00 -13.73
C GLN A 164 -11.45 1.11 -14.34
N ASP A 165 -11.02 2.35 -14.21
CA ASP A 165 -11.68 3.52 -14.82
C ASP A 165 -11.67 3.46 -16.34
N THR A 166 -10.46 3.39 -16.93
CA THR A 166 -10.26 3.48 -18.38
C THR A 166 -11.11 2.47 -19.13
N TYR A 167 -11.21 1.26 -18.59
CA TYR A 167 -11.92 0.15 -19.21
C TYR A 167 -13.27 -0.17 -18.58
N LYS A 168 -13.75 0.66 -17.64
CA LYS A 168 -15.04 0.47 -16.92
C LYS A 168 -15.18 -0.94 -16.35
N LEU A 169 -14.11 -1.43 -15.73
CA LEU A 169 -14.05 -2.79 -15.20
C LEU A 169 -14.89 -2.95 -13.94
N ASN A 170 -15.52 -4.11 -13.80
CA ASN A 170 -16.26 -4.44 -12.60
C ASN A 170 -15.31 -4.82 -11.45
N THR A 171 -15.50 -4.23 -10.26
CA THR A 171 -14.68 -4.51 -9.08
C THR A 171 -14.64 -5.99 -8.71
N LYS A 172 -15.79 -6.68 -8.77
CA LYS A 172 -15.87 -8.12 -8.45
C LYS A 172 -15.11 -8.96 -9.45
N ASP A 173 -15.17 -8.60 -10.74
CA ASP A 173 -14.41 -9.32 -11.76
C ASP A 173 -12.90 -9.15 -11.55
N ILE A 174 -12.43 -7.92 -11.26
CA ILE A 174 -11.02 -7.69 -10.93
C ILE A 174 -10.63 -8.50 -9.68
N ALA A 175 -11.44 -8.43 -8.63
CA ALA A 175 -11.18 -9.14 -7.38
C ALA A 175 -11.23 -10.68 -7.55
N ASP A 176 -11.95 -11.19 -8.54
CA ASP A 176 -11.93 -12.60 -8.95
C ASP A 176 -10.75 -12.97 -9.86
N GLY A 177 -9.84 -12.03 -10.14
CA GLY A 177 -8.71 -12.23 -11.05
C GLY A 177 -9.12 -12.30 -12.53
N LYS A 178 -10.26 -11.70 -12.89
CA LYS A 178 -10.79 -11.63 -14.26
C LYS A 178 -10.56 -10.22 -14.81
N ILE A 179 -9.67 -10.10 -15.78
CA ILE A 179 -9.47 -8.87 -16.54
C ILE A 179 -9.77 -9.17 -18.01
N LEU A 180 -10.53 -8.28 -18.66
CA LEU A 180 -10.99 -8.30 -20.06
C LEU A 180 -10.25 -9.27 -20.99
N ASN A 181 -10.98 -10.26 -21.55
CA ASN A 181 -10.51 -11.19 -22.58
C ASN A 181 -9.17 -11.89 -22.28
N SER A 182 -8.65 -11.78 -21.05
CA SER A 182 -7.44 -12.47 -20.63
C SER A 182 -7.75 -13.96 -20.51
N GLN A 183 -7.00 -14.76 -21.26
CA GLN A 183 -7.01 -16.22 -21.09
C GLN A 183 -6.29 -16.63 -19.80
N ILE A 184 -5.58 -15.71 -19.16
CA ILE A 184 -4.88 -15.92 -17.90
C ILE A 184 -5.84 -15.52 -16.78
N ARG A 185 -6.47 -16.53 -16.17
CA ARG A 185 -7.12 -16.37 -14.86
C ARG A 185 -6.03 -16.34 -13.79
N THR A 186 -6.00 -15.28 -13.01
CA THR A 186 -5.07 -15.15 -11.88
C THR A 186 -5.73 -15.62 -10.58
N VAL A 187 -4.94 -15.62 -9.51
CA VAL A 187 -5.44 -15.84 -8.15
C VAL A 187 -6.46 -14.75 -7.81
N ALA A 188 -7.54 -15.12 -7.12
CA ALA A 188 -8.53 -14.17 -6.62
C ALA A 188 -7.95 -13.39 -5.45
N LEU A 189 -8.25 -12.10 -5.38
CA LEU A 189 -7.86 -11.21 -4.30
C LEU A 189 -8.52 -11.61 -2.98
N THR A 190 -7.81 -11.48 -1.88
CA THR A 190 -8.35 -11.60 -0.53
C THR A 190 -9.11 -10.34 -0.10
N ALA A 191 -9.78 -10.38 1.04
CA ALA A 191 -10.36 -9.19 1.66
C ALA A 191 -9.29 -8.16 2.01
N GLY A 192 -8.11 -8.59 2.46
CA GLY A 192 -6.92 -7.77 2.72
C GLY A 192 -6.44 -7.03 1.48
N ASP A 193 -6.31 -7.74 0.35
CA ASP A 193 -5.92 -7.13 -0.91
C ASP A 193 -6.93 -6.07 -1.37
N CYS A 194 -8.24 -6.35 -1.24
CA CYS A 194 -9.29 -5.39 -1.58
C CYS A 194 -9.27 -4.17 -0.65
N PHE A 195 -8.98 -4.38 0.63
CA PHE A 195 -8.82 -3.32 1.62
C PHE A 195 -7.64 -2.41 1.28
N ASP A 196 -6.48 -2.97 0.92
CA ASP A 196 -5.30 -2.20 0.54
C ASP A 196 -5.53 -1.36 -0.73
N ILE A 197 -6.23 -1.91 -1.73
CA ILE A 197 -6.63 -1.15 -2.93
C ILE A 197 -7.58 -0.01 -2.56
N GLY A 198 -8.58 -0.27 -1.72
CA GLY A 198 -9.50 0.76 -1.23
C GLY A 198 -8.81 1.84 -0.40
N ARG A 199 -7.79 1.47 0.38
CA ARG A 199 -6.99 2.40 1.19
C ARG A 199 -6.11 3.29 0.29
N ALA A 200 -5.53 2.75 -0.77
CA ALA A 200 -4.81 3.54 -1.75
C ALA A 200 -5.73 4.56 -2.43
N ALA A 201 -6.94 4.16 -2.84
CA ALA A 201 -7.96 5.06 -3.39
C ALA A 201 -8.32 6.18 -2.40
N TYR A 202 -8.50 5.84 -1.13
CA TYR A 202 -8.85 6.78 -0.08
C TYR A 202 -7.78 7.86 0.11
N ASN A 203 -6.51 7.46 0.08
CA ASN A 203 -5.37 8.38 0.25
C ASN A 203 -5.27 9.39 -0.91
N GLU A 204 -5.75 9.02 -2.10
CA GLU A 204 -5.88 9.90 -3.27
C GLU A 204 -7.19 10.71 -3.28
N TYR A 205 -7.98 10.67 -2.19
CA TYR A 205 -9.31 11.29 -2.08
C TYR A 205 -10.33 10.75 -3.09
N ASP A 206 -10.06 9.57 -3.68
CA ASP A 206 -11.00 8.87 -4.56
C ASP A 206 -11.97 8.04 -3.72
N TYR A 207 -12.93 8.75 -3.13
CA TYR A 207 -13.99 8.14 -2.33
C TYR A 207 -14.90 7.23 -3.17
N CYS A 208 -14.94 7.40 -4.50
CA CYS A 208 -15.79 6.57 -5.35
C CYS A 208 -15.25 5.15 -5.42
N HIS A 209 -13.96 5.00 -5.72
CA HIS A 209 -13.28 3.72 -5.69
C HIS A 209 -13.16 3.17 -4.28
N THR A 210 -12.93 4.03 -3.28
CA THR A 210 -12.88 3.57 -1.88
C THR A 210 -14.17 2.85 -1.50
N ILE A 211 -15.34 3.40 -1.82
CA ILE A 211 -16.63 2.74 -1.55
C ILE A 211 -16.70 1.37 -2.23
N MET A 212 -16.34 1.29 -3.52
CA MET A 212 -16.42 0.06 -4.29
C MET A 212 -15.52 -1.05 -3.71
N TRP A 213 -14.27 -0.71 -3.39
CA TRP A 213 -13.29 -1.66 -2.90
C TRP A 213 -13.50 -2.04 -1.44
N MET A 214 -13.93 -1.12 -0.58
CA MET A 214 -14.29 -1.42 0.80
C MET A 214 -15.55 -2.30 0.91
N GLN A 215 -16.51 -2.13 -0.01
CA GLN A 215 -17.66 -3.05 -0.11
C GLN A 215 -17.23 -4.47 -0.49
N GLU A 216 -16.35 -4.60 -1.48
CA GLU A 216 -15.82 -5.91 -1.88
C GLU A 216 -14.98 -6.54 -0.76
N ALA A 217 -14.15 -5.76 -0.07
CA ALA A 217 -13.38 -6.21 1.09
C ALA A 217 -14.30 -6.73 2.20
N ARG A 218 -15.39 -6.02 2.52
CA ARG A 218 -16.39 -6.47 3.49
C ARG A 218 -17.03 -7.79 3.07
N GLU A 219 -17.52 -7.88 1.83
CA GLU A 219 -18.17 -9.09 1.31
C GLU A 219 -17.24 -10.32 1.32
N ARG A 220 -15.94 -10.12 1.11
CA ARG A 220 -14.94 -11.19 1.16
C ARG A 220 -14.57 -11.56 2.59
N ALA A 221 -14.40 -10.59 3.48
CA ALA A 221 -14.07 -10.83 4.88
C ALA A 221 -15.13 -11.71 5.56
N GLU A 222 -16.41 -11.55 5.21
CA GLU A 222 -17.52 -12.38 5.70
C GLU A 222 -17.45 -13.85 5.20
N LYS A 223 -16.75 -14.13 4.10
CA LYS A 223 -16.62 -15.46 3.48
C LYS A 223 -15.30 -16.15 3.79
N GLU A 224 -14.29 -15.40 4.24
CA GLU A 224 -12.98 -15.94 4.59
C GLU A 224 -13.04 -16.72 5.91
N ALA A 225 -12.37 -17.89 5.95
CA ALA A 225 -12.27 -18.68 7.18
C ALA A 225 -11.45 -17.95 8.26
N ILE A 226 -10.43 -17.21 7.83
CA ILE A 226 -9.62 -16.32 8.65
C ILE A 226 -9.65 -14.97 7.94
N PRO A 227 -10.33 -13.95 8.49
CA PRO A 227 -10.39 -12.64 7.87
C PRO A 227 -8.99 -12.06 7.68
N THR A 228 -8.66 -11.70 6.45
CA THR A 228 -7.40 -11.05 6.06
C THR A 228 -7.45 -9.53 6.24
N ALA A 229 -8.65 -8.97 6.46
CA ALA A 229 -8.88 -7.57 6.78
C ALA A 229 -9.75 -7.42 8.03
N ASN A 230 -9.50 -6.38 8.80
CA ASN A 230 -10.27 -6.05 10.00
C ASN A 230 -11.57 -5.33 9.61
N LEU A 231 -12.70 -5.85 10.07
CA LEU A 231 -14.02 -5.28 9.78
C LEU A 231 -14.16 -3.86 10.35
N GLU A 232 -13.58 -3.56 11.52
CA GLU A 232 -13.64 -2.21 12.10
C GLU A 232 -13.02 -1.17 11.17
N ASP A 233 -11.84 -1.47 10.62
CA ASP A 233 -11.13 -0.59 9.68
C ASP A 233 -11.93 -0.43 8.38
N ILE A 234 -12.45 -1.53 7.81
CA ILE A 234 -13.28 -1.48 6.59
C ILE A 234 -14.49 -0.55 6.80
N LEU A 235 -15.22 -0.70 7.90
CA LEU A 235 -16.39 0.13 8.19
C LEU A 235 -16.02 1.60 8.35
N GLU A 236 -14.89 1.91 8.97
CA GLU A 236 -14.43 3.27 9.15
C GLU A 236 -14.16 3.97 7.79
N TYR A 237 -13.36 3.34 6.92
CA TYR A 237 -13.06 3.89 5.60
C TYR A 237 -14.33 4.00 4.72
N LEU A 238 -15.20 2.98 4.77
CA LEU A 238 -16.43 2.95 4.00
C LEU A 238 -17.43 4.02 4.47
N ALA A 239 -17.64 4.16 5.78
CA ALA A 239 -18.55 5.14 6.37
C ALA A 239 -18.11 6.57 6.04
N PHE A 240 -16.83 6.88 6.19
CA PHE A 240 -16.31 8.20 5.86
C PHE A 240 -16.44 8.52 4.37
N SER A 241 -16.13 7.55 3.50
CA SER A 241 -16.23 7.73 2.05
C SER A 241 -17.68 7.92 1.60
N LEU A 242 -18.62 7.18 2.18
CA LEU A 242 -20.05 7.38 1.97
C LEU A 242 -20.50 8.77 2.41
N TYR A 243 -20.05 9.25 3.56
CA TYR A 243 -20.29 10.61 4.02
C TYR A 243 -19.77 11.64 3.01
N LYS A 244 -18.53 11.49 2.52
CA LYS A 244 -17.93 12.39 1.51
C LYS A 244 -18.68 12.39 0.18
N LYS A 245 -19.36 11.29 -0.16
CA LYS A 245 -20.23 11.18 -1.33
C LYS A 245 -21.70 11.57 -1.08
N GLY A 246 -22.01 12.15 0.09
CA GLY A 246 -23.36 12.61 0.44
C GLY A 246 -24.34 11.49 0.84
N ASN A 247 -23.86 10.28 1.06
CA ASN A 247 -24.68 9.14 1.48
C ASN A 247 -24.83 9.11 3.02
N LEU A 248 -25.26 10.22 3.63
CA LEU A 248 -25.25 10.44 5.09
C LEU A 248 -25.99 9.34 5.87
N LYS A 249 -27.20 8.98 5.47
CA LYS A 249 -27.97 7.92 6.16
C LYS A 249 -27.22 6.58 6.18
N ARG A 250 -26.48 6.24 5.12
CA ARG A 250 -25.68 5.01 5.05
C ARG A 250 -24.41 5.11 5.90
N ALA A 251 -23.74 6.25 5.85
CA ALA A 251 -22.59 6.53 6.70
C ALA A 251 -22.95 6.40 8.19
N LEU A 252 -24.12 6.94 8.58
CA LEU A 252 -24.66 6.78 9.93
C LEU A 252 -24.88 5.32 10.30
N LEU A 253 -25.53 4.51 9.44
CA LEU A 253 -25.77 3.09 9.73
C LEU A 253 -24.47 2.29 9.92
N LEU A 254 -23.46 2.52 9.08
CA LEU A 254 -22.17 1.85 9.22
C LEU A 254 -21.39 2.32 10.45
N THR A 255 -21.54 3.58 10.83
CA THR A 255 -20.90 4.12 12.04
C THR A 255 -21.61 3.64 13.29
N ASP A 256 -22.94 3.48 13.26
CA ASP A 256 -23.69 2.81 14.32
C ASP A 256 -23.18 1.37 14.46
N GLU A 257 -23.04 0.62 13.36
CA GLU A 257 -22.47 -0.74 13.38
C GLU A 257 -21.07 -0.77 14.02
N LEU A 258 -20.17 0.13 13.58
CA LEU A 258 -18.83 0.27 14.14
C LEU A 258 -18.86 0.60 15.64
N TYR A 259 -19.73 1.49 16.08
CA TYR A 259 -19.87 1.88 17.48
C TYR A 259 -20.41 0.74 18.35
N HIS A 260 -21.33 -0.08 17.83
CA HIS A 260 -21.83 -1.25 18.55
C HIS A 260 -20.75 -2.33 18.69
N MET A 261 -19.90 -2.52 17.68
CA MET A 261 -18.78 -3.45 17.76
C MET A 261 -17.68 -2.97 18.71
N ASN A 262 -17.32 -1.69 18.63
CA ASN A 262 -16.30 -1.07 19.46
C ASN A 262 -16.78 0.26 20.06
N PRO A 263 -17.42 0.22 21.25
CA PRO A 263 -17.91 1.43 21.92
C PRO A 263 -16.80 2.42 22.33
N ASN A 264 -15.54 1.96 22.40
CA ASN A 264 -14.37 2.78 22.72
C ASN A 264 -13.63 3.25 21.47
N HIS A 265 -14.18 3.05 20.27
CA HIS A 265 -13.57 3.46 19.03
C HIS A 265 -13.34 5.00 19.02
N PRO A 266 -12.13 5.49 18.70
CA PRO A 266 -11.75 6.90 18.90
C PRO A 266 -12.65 7.90 18.17
N ARG A 267 -13.25 7.49 17.04
CA ARG A 267 -14.00 8.37 16.13
C ARG A 267 -15.49 8.02 16.01
N ALA A 268 -15.91 6.82 16.38
CA ALA A 268 -17.24 6.33 15.98
C ALA A 268 -18.36 7.13 16.66
N LYS A 269 -18.23 7.35 17.97
CA LYS A 269 -19.22 8.11 18.76
C LYS A 269 -19.38 9.55 18.26
N ASP A 270 -18.28 10.23 17.99
CA ASP A 270 -18.32 11.61 17.50
C ASP A 270 -18.86 11.68 16.06
N ASN A 271 -18.50 10.72 15.19
CA ASN A 271 -19.06 10.63 13.84
C ASN A 271 -20.57 10.37 13.83
N VAL A 272 -21.09 9.52 14.73
CA VAL A 272 -22.56 9.32 14.87
C VAL A 272 -23.23 10.65 15.19
N ARG A 273 -22.73 11.38 16.19
CA ARG A 273 -23.29 12.69 16.56
C ARG A 273 -23.24 13.68 15.40
N GLU A 274 -22.12 13.71 14.68
CA GLU A 274 -21.93 14.60 13.52
C GLU A 274 -22.93 14.27 12.39
N TYR A 275 -23.08 12.99 12.04
CA TYR A 275 -24.00 12.59 10.97
C TYR A 275 -25.48 12.80 11.36
N GLU A 276 -25.84 12.59 12.62
CA GLU A 276 -27.17 12.95 13.13
C GLU A 276 -27.42 14.44 13.02
N TYR A 277 -26.46 15.28 13.45
CA TYR A 277 -26.56 16.73 13.36
C TYR A 277 -26.77 17.21 11.91
N LEU A 278 -25.94 16.73 10.97
CA LEU A 278 -26.07 17.09 9.56
C LEU A 278 -27.41 16.65 8.95
N LEU A 279 -27.92 15.47 9.35
CA LEU A 279 -29.25 15.02 8.93
C LEU A 279 -30.38 15.88 9.51
N GLU A 280 -30.24 16.38 10.75
CA GLU A 280 -31.19 17.35 11.32
C GLU A 280 -31.18 18.68 10.55
N GLU A 281 -30.00 19.16 10.15
CA GLU A 281 -29.85 20.36 9.31
C GLU A 281 -30.50 20.19 7.93
N ASP A 282 -30.42 19.00 7.34
CA ASP A 282 -31.10 18.61 6.10
C ASP A 282 -32.62 18.40 6.29
N GLY A 283 -33.15 18.61 7.49
CA GLY A 283 -34.57 18.50 7.81
C GLY A 283 -35.07 17.07 8.04
N VAL A 284 -34.17 16.10 8.20
CA VAL A 284 -34.52 14.70 8.50
C VAL A 284 -34.83 14.56 9.99
N GLN A 285 -36.03 14.06 10.31
CA GLN A 285 -36.39 13.80 11.69
C GLN A 285 -35.59 12.61 12.25
N ARG A 286 -35.28 12.63 13.56
CA ARG A 286 -34.53 11.56 14.24
C ARG A 286 -35.05 10.15 13.98
N ILE A 287 -36.37 9.98 13.91
CA ILE A 287 -37.01 8.69 13.67
C ILE A 287 -36.76 8.14 12.25
N ASP A 288 -36.46 9.03 11.29
CA ASP A 288 -36.29 8.72 9.87
C ASP A 288 -34.82 8.59 9.46
N MET A 289 -33.87 8.99 10.32
CA MET A 289 -32.43 8.97 10.01
C MET A 289 -31.91 7.57 9.64
N ARG A 290 -32.47 6.53 10.28
CA ARG A 290 -32.10 5.11 10.09
C ARG A 290 -33.10 4.33 9.24
N ARG A 291 -34.09 5.02 8.67
CA ARG A 291 -35.14 4.44 7.82
C ARG A 291 -35.06 5.01 6.42
N ASP A 292 -35.72 4.34 5.48
CA ASP A 292 -35.86 4.79 4.09
C ASP A 292 -34.51 5.19 3.48
N ILE A 293 -33.57 4.24 3.53
CA ILE A 293 -32.18 4.43 3.10
C ILE A 293 -32.14 4.50 1.57
N PRO A 294 -31.75 5.64 0.97
CA PRO A 294 -31.67 5.76 -0.48
C PRO A 294 -30.65 4.77 -1.09
N PRO A 295 -30.78 4.44 -2.39
CA PRO A 295 -29.71 3.77 -3.13
C PRO A 295 -28.39 4.54 -2.99
N ILE A 296 -27.26 3.82 -3.05
CA ILE A 296 -25.94 4.46 -2.99
C ILE A 296 -25.78 5.37 -4.20
N ASN A 297 -25.54 6.65 -3.95
CA ASN A 297 -25.08 7.58 -4.97
C ASN A 297 -23.54 7.52 -5.01
N ASN A 298 -23.00 6.77 -5.97
CA ASN A 298 -21.56 6.69 -6.22
C ASN A 298 -21.20 7.21 -7.63
N VAL A 299 -21.85 8.28 -8.06
CA VAL A 299 -21.52 8.95 -9.33
C VAL A 299 -20.17 9.65 -9.17
N ARG A 300 -19.27 9.50 -10.15
CA ARG A 300 -17.97 10.17 -10.14
C ARG A 300 -18.17 11.68 -10.27
N ASN A 301 -17.40 12.49 -9.52
CA ASN A 301 -17.42 13.94 -9.72
C ASN A 301 -16.63 14.23 -10.99
N GLU A 302 -17.33 14.57 -12.07
CA GLU A 302 -16.77 14.99 -13.35
C GLU A 302 -16.16 16.40 -13.17
N ASN A 303 -14.83 16.50 -13.17
CA ASN A 303 -14.15 17.79 -13.19
C ASN A 303 -14.19 18.34 -14.62
N TYR A 304 -15.15 19.21 -14.89
CA TYR A 304 -15.52 19.80 -16.19
C TYR A 304 -14.40 20.47 -17.03
N LEU A 305 -13.18 20.63 -16.53
CA LEU A 305 -12.15 21.47 -17.16
C LEU A 305 -11.15 20.73 -18.06
N ASP A 306 -11.03 19.39 -17.98
CA ASP A 306 -10.08 18.58 -18.77
C ASP A 306 -10.73 17.37 -19.48
N GLU A 307 -12.06 17.32 -19.45
CA GLU A 307 -12.84 16.10 -19.64
C GLU A 307 -12.94 15.65 -21.10
N GLY A 308 -13.02 16.59 -22.05
CA GLY A 308 -13.20 16.25 -23.47
C GLY A 308 -12.02 15.45 -24.04
N VAL A 309 -10.80 15.84 -23.70
CA VAL A 309 -9.58 15.16 -24.19
C VAL A 309 -9.41 13.82 -23.48
N TRP A 310 -9.63 13.78 -22.16
CA TRP A 310 -9.46 12.56 -21.37
C TRP A 310 -10.52 11.50 -21.69
N LEU A 311 -11.80 11.87 -21.79
CA LEU A 311 -12.86 10.94 -22.23
C LEU A 311 -12.63 10.43 -23.65
N THR A 312 -12.12 11.30 -24.54
CA THR A 312 -11.74 10.89 -25.90
C THR A 312 -10.59 9.89 -25.86
N TYR A 313 -9.57 10.12 -25.03
CA TYR A 313 -8.47 9.20 -24.82
C TYR A 313 -8.96 7.84 -24.30
N GLU A 314 -9.81 7.81 -23.28
CA GLU A 314 -10.35 6.55 -22.78
C GLU A 314 -11.21 5.82 -23.83
N ALA A 315 -12.03 6.55 -24.58
CA ALA A 315 -12.84 5.99 -25.66
C ALA A 315 -11.95 5.38 -26.75
N LEU A 316 -10.80 5.99 -27.05
CA LEU A 316 -9.79 5.42 -27.94
C LEU A 316 -9.20 4.13 -27.35
N CYS A 317 -8.87 4.10 -26.05
CA CYS A 317 -8.39 2.89 -25.36
C CYS A 317 -9.42 1.75 -25.41
N ARG A 318 -10.72 2.06 -25.30
CA ARG A 318 -11.82 1.10 -25.43
C ARG A 318 -12.19 0.74 -26.88
N GLN A 319 -11.57 1.39 -27.87
CA GLN A 319 -11.90 1.27 -29.30
C GLN A 319 -13.34 1.72 -29.62
N GLU A 320 -13.92 2.59 -28.79
CA GLU A 320 -15.24 3.19 -28.96
C GLU A 320 -15.20 4.41 -29.91
N ALA A 321 -14.01 4.98 -30.16
CA ALA A 321 -13.78 6.11 -31.05
C ALA A 321 -12.64 5.83 -32.05
N SER A 322 -12.65 6.53 -33.21
CA SER A 322 -11.56 6.48 -34.19
C SER A 322 -10.68 7.71 -34.10
N VAL A 323 -9.38 7.59 -34.39
CA VAL A 323 -8.44 8.73 -34.38
C VAL A 323 -8.90 9.85 -35.33
N VAL A 324 -9.61 9.51 -36.40
CA VAL A 324 -10.16 10.46 -37.39
C VAL A 324 -11.31 11.30 -36.82
N SER A 325 -12.12 10.76 -35.91
CA SER A 325 -13.20 11.51 -35.25
C SER A 325 -12.72 12.37 -34.07
N ALA A 326 -11.55 12.08 -33.51
CA ALA A 326 -10.97 12.81 -32.37
C ALA A 326 -10.20 14.08 -32.77
N LEU A 327 -9.80 14.21 -34.03
CA LEU A 327 -8.97 15.32 -34.56
C LEU A 327 -9.76 16.39 -35.33
N LEU A 328 -11.09 16.26 -35.45
CA LEU A 328 -11.92 17.28 -36.07
C LEU A 328 -12.39 18.26 -34.97
N PRO A 329 -11.90 19.51 -34.94
CA PRO A 329 -12.58 20.55 -34.18
C PRO A 329 -13.98 20.68 -34.77
N CYS A 330 -15.01 20.72 -33.92
CA CYS A 330 -16.37 21.03 -34.33
C CYS A 330 -16.36 22.23 -35.29
N VAL A 331 -16.91 22.02 -36.50
CA VAL A 331 -17.24 23.10 -37.46
C VAL A 331 -18.42 23.89 -36.94
#